data_AF-A0A314YZE9-F1
#
_entry.id   AF-A0A314YZE9-F1
#
_cell.length_a   1.000
_cell.length_b   1.000
_cell.length_c   1.000
_cell.angle_alpha   90.00
_cell.angle_beta   90.00
_cell.angle_gamma   90.00
#
_symmetry.space_group_name_H-M   'P 1'
#
loop_
_entity.id
_entity.type
_entity.pdbx_description
1 polymer ?
#
loop_
_entity_poly.entity_id
_entity_poly.type
_entity_poly.pdbx_seq_one_letter_code
_entity_poly.pdbx_strand_id
1 'polypeptide(L)'
;MEEWPSELEFKERELEGWFEKLELKEKQFEPKLEELHLMDKRVNECLNEAKELELKQKEVDSIRKSTETNTKKERLKKKTSVLDSQAKIEQLEHTPANNATVPLSKSIQPRIYRNGRDLQLFLNEHLKRHDLLGTEISAILQASSDPAKLVLDAMQGFYPSNSVVENWECDFDLSVIRRSCILLLQELKRVSPQINPQVRGEAKKLAGDWKDKMIVVVENWLEVLGFLLLLTTYDLTSTYDENELQSLLVVVSQHSLATEFSQAFGISDKANESSIISSPVKNW
;
A
#
# COMPACT_ATOMS: atom_id res chain seq x y z
N MET A 1 52.29 -26.06 -48.16
CA MET A 1 51.10 -26.81 -47.72
C MET A 1 51.30 -27.09 -46.23
N GLU A 2 51.23 -26.06 -45.38
CA GLU A 2 51.63 -26.15 -43.96
C GLU A 2 50.80 -25.23 -43.03
N GLU A 3 49.78 -24.53 -43.53
CA GLU A 3 48.98 -23.57 -42.71
C GLU A 3 47.80 -24.23 -41.96
N TRP A 4 47.41 -25.44 -42.34
CA TRP A 4 46.25 -26.13 -41.77
C TRP A 4 46.38 -26.55 -40.29
N PRO A 5 47.54 -27.01 -39.79
CA PRO A 5 47.68 -27.38 -38.38
C PRO A 5 47.47 -26.20 -37.42
N SER A 6 47.91 -25.00 -37.81
CA SER A 6 47.87 -23.81 -36.96
C SER A 6 46.47 -23.21 -36.83
N GLU A 7 45.65 -23.27 -37.89
CA GLU A 7 44.25 -22.82 -37.86
C GLU A 7 43.40 -23.74 -36.95
N LEU A 8 43.66 -25.04 -36.96
CA LEU A 8 42.94 -26.01 -36.12
C LEU A 8 43.25 -25.80 -34.63
N GLU A 9 44.53 -25.63 -34.28
CA GLU A 9 44.95 -25.34 -32.90
C GLU A 9 44.40 -24.01 -32.39
N PHE A 10 44.26 -23.00 -33.26
CA PHE A 10 43.66 -21.72 -32.89
C PHE A 10 42.17 -21.87 -32.55
N LYS A 11 41.42 -22.61 -33.39
CA LYS A 11 39.99 -22.90 -33.19
C LYS A 11 39.73 -23.74 -31.94
N GLU A 12 40.62 -24.68 -31.64
CA GLU A 12 40.57 -25.51 -30.44
C GLU A 12 40.73 -24.66 -29.18
N ARG A 13 41.70 -23.73 -29.17
CA ARG A 13 41.92 -22.81 -28.05
C ARG A 13 40.77 -21.81 -27.86
N GLU A 14 40.15 -21.36 -28.96
CA GLU A 14 38.93 -20.57 -28.87
C GLU A 14 37.80 -21.39 -28.22
N LEU A 15 37.55 -22.61 -28.67
CA LEU A 15 36.52 -23.47 -28.10
C LEU A 15 36.73 -23.73 -26.60
N GLU A 16 37.96 -23.99 -26.17
CA GLU A 16 38.30 -24.12 -24.74
C GLU A 16 37.93 -22.86 -23.95
N GLY A 17 38.29 -21.67 -24.45
CA GLY A 17 37.95 -20.41 -23.80
C GLY A 17 36.44 -20.14 -23.73
N TRP A 18 35.67 -20.62 -24.71
CA TRP A 18 34.20 -20.54 -24.66
C TRP A 18 33.60 -21.54 -23.66
N PHE A 19 34.20 -22.73 -23.54
CA PHE A 19 33.80 -23.76 -22.60
C PHE A 19 34.01 -23.30 -21.16
N GLU A 20 35.18 -22.75 -20.84
CA GLU A 20 35.49 -22.17 -19.53
C GLU A 20 34.51 -21.04 -19.17
N LYS A 21 34.17 -20.19 -20.14
CA LYS A 21 33.21 -19.08 -19.93
C LYS A 21 31.79 -19.57 -19.68
N LEU A 22 31.37 -20.66 -20.34
CA LEU A 22 30.08 -21.31 -20.10
C LEU A 22 30.04 -21.95 -18.72
N GLU A 23 31.08 -22.68 -18.34
CA GLU A 23 31.18 -23.32 -17.02
C GLU A 23 31.17 -22.28 -15.88
N LEU A 24 31.82 -21.13 -16.07
CA LEU A 24 31.79 -20.02 -15.11
C LEU A 24 30.38 -19.39 -15.00
N LYS A 25 29.64 -19.31 -16.11
CA LYS A 25 28.25 -18.84 -16.10
C LYS A 25 27.32 -19.83 -15.43
N GLU A 26 27.47 -21.12 -15.67
CA GLU A 26 26.70 -22.19 -15.03
C GLU A 26 26.88 -22.12 -13.50
N LYS A 27 28.13 -22.02 -13.03
CA LYS A 27 28.43 -21.84 -11.60
C LYS A 27 27.84 -20.55 -10.98
N GLN A 28 27.59 -19.51 -11.77
CA GLN A 28 26.90 -18.30 -11.28
C GLN A 28 25.37 -18.46 -11.20
N PHE A 29 24.79 -19.43 -11.90
CA PHE A 29 23.35 -19.67 -11.90
C PHE A 29 22.91 -20.63 -10.80
N GLU A 30 23.76 -21.58 -10.40
CA GLU A 30 23.49 -22.54 -9.32
C GLU A 30 22.95 -21.88 -8.03
N PRO A 31 23.62 -20.87 -7.43
CA PRO A 31 23.14 -20.24 -6.21
C PRO A 31 21.79 -19.51 -6.39
N LYS A 32 21.51 -19.01 -7.60
CA LYS A 32 20.23 -18.34 -7.92
C LYS A 32 19.09 -19.35 -8.02
N LEU A 33 19.38 -20.56 -8.49
CA LEU A 33 18.38 -21.64 -8.60
C LEU A 33 17.98 -22.14 -7.21
N GLU A 34 18.96 -22.27 -6.31
CA GLU A 34 18.73 -22.69 -4.92
C GLU A 34 17.97 -21.62 -4.11
N GLU A 35 18.26 -20.35 -4.36
CA GLU A 35 17.54 -19.22 -3.78
C GLU A 35 16.09 -19.12 -4.28
N LEU A 36 15.86 -19.35 -5.58
CA LEU A 36 14.52 -19.43 -6.17
C LEU A 36 13.70 -20.56 -5.52
N HIS A 37 14.31 -21.73 -5.30
CA HIS A 37 13.66 -22.87 -4.69
C HIS A 37 13.30 -22.61 -3.21
N LEU A 38 14.14 -21.89 -2.48
CA LEU A 38 13.85 -21.48 -1.11
C LEU A 38 12.70 -20.45 -1.05
N MET A 39 12.64 -19.56 -2.04
CA MET A 39 11.58 -18.55 -2.17
C MET A 39 10.23 -19.20 -2.50
N ASP A 40 10.20 -20.14 -3.44
CA ASP A 40 8.99 -20.91 -3.80
C ASP A 40 8.41 -21.63 -2.56
N LYS A 41 9.28 -22.24 -1.76
CA LYS A 41 8.88 -22.89 -0.50
C LYS A 41 8.21 -21.91 0.47
N ARG A 42 8.79 -20.72 0.66
CA ARG A 42 8.21 -19.69 1.55
C ARG A 42 6.89 -19.14 1.02
N VAL A 43 6.78 -18.91 -0.27
CA VAL A 43 5.52 -18.45 -0.90
C VAL A 43 4.41 -19.48 -0.66
N ASN A 44 4.73 -20.78 -0.80
CA ASN A 44 3.75 -21.83 -0.59
C ASN A 44 3.34 -21.96 0.90
N GLU A 45 4.27 -21.75 1.83
CA GLU A 45 3.96 -21.64 3.27
C GLU A 45 3.02 -20.45 3.56
N CYS A 46 3.36 -19.25 3.08
CA CYS A 46 2.50 -18.06 3.24
C CYS A 46 1.12 -18.23 2.58
N LEU A 47 1.04 -18.90 1.42
CA LEU A 47 -0.23 -19.18 0.75
C LEU A 47 -1.13 -20.08 1.60
N ASN A 48 -0.55 -21.04 2.31
CA ASN A 48 -1.30 -21.93 3.21
C ASN A 48 -1.78 -21.17 4.45
N GLU A 49 -0.94 -20.32 5.04
CA GLU A 49 -1.33 -19.47 6.17
C GLU A 49 -2.46 -18.50 5.78
N ALA A 50 -2.39 -17.89 4.59
CA ALA A 50 -3.42 -16.99 4.09
C ALA A 50 -4.77 -17.69 3.93
N LYS A 51 -4.78 -18.94 3.43
CA LYS A 51 -5.99 -19.78 3.33
C LYS A 51 -6.57 -20.10 4.71
N GLU A 52 -5.73 -20.37 5.70
CA GLU A 52 -6.17 -20.63 7.07
C GLU A 52 -6.83 -19.39 7.70
N LEU A 53 -6.23 -18.22 7.50
CA LEU A 53 -6.80 -16.94 7.95
C LEU A 53 -8.12 -16.62 7.25
N GLU A 54 -8.27 -16.94 5.97
CA GLU A 54 -9.53 -16.77 5.23
C GLU A 54 -10.66 -17.61 5.82
N LEU A 55 -10.38 -18.86 6.22
CA LEU A 55 -11.34 -19.73 6.89
C LEU A 55 -11.75 -19.17 8.26
N LYS A 56 -10.79 -18.70 9.06
CA LYS A 56 -11.05 -18.06 10.35
C LYS A 56 -11.87 -16.78 10.19
N GLN A 57 -11.59 -15.98 9.15
CA GLN A 57 -12.35 -14.77 8.86
C GLN A 57 -13.82 -15.08 8.52
N LYS A 58 -14.07 -16.12 7.72
CA LYS A 58 -15.43 -16.60 7.41
C LYS A 58 -16.19 -17.04 8.66
N GLU A 59 -15.51 -17.66 9.63
CA GLU A 59 -16.09 -18.04 10.91
C GLU A 59 -16.48 -16.82 11.76
N VAL A 60 -15.58 -15.83 11.86
CA VAL A 60 -15.84 -14.55 12.56
C VAL A 60 -17.04 -13.82 11.93
N ASP A 61 -17.13 -13.82 10.60
CA ASP A 61 -18.23 -13.18 9.87
C ASP A 61 -19.57 -13.88 10.14
N SER A 62 -19.57 -15.21 10.26
CA SER A 62 -20.74 -16.00 10.63
C SER A 62 -21.22 -15.67 12.06
N ILE A 63 -20.28 -15.60 13.01
CA ILE A 63 -20.57 -15.22 14.41
C ILE A 63 -21.16 -13.81 14.48
N ARG A 64 -20.56 -12.85 13.77
CA ARG A 64 -21.03 -11.46 13.69
C ARG A 64 -22.47 -11.36 13.17
N LYS A 65 -22.81 -12.09 12.11
CA LYS A 65 -24.21 -12.11 11.61
C LYS A 65 -25.18 -12.68 12.65
N SER A 66 -24.77 -13.70 13.40
CA SER A 66 -25.60 -14.28 14.46
C SER A 66 -25.86 -13.29 15.61
N THR A 67 -24.84 -12.54 16.06
CA THR A 67 -25.00 -11.55 17.15
C THR A 67 -25.85 -10.35 16.75
N GLU A 68 -25.79 -9.89 15.49
CA GLU A 68 -26.65 -8.82 14.97
C GLU A 68 -28.13 -9.21 14.89
N THR A 69 -28.43 -10.47 14.57
CA THR A 69 -29.83 -10.95 14.55
C THR A 69 -30.41 -11.09 15.95
N ASN A 70 -29.58 -11.50 16.93
CA ASN A 70 -29.99 -11.60 18.33
C ASN A 70 -30.22 -10.23 18.98
N THR A 71 -29.37 -9.24 18.69
CA THR A 71 -29.56 -7.85 19.18
C THR A 71 -30.78 -7.16 18.56
N LYS A 72 -31.14 -7.44 17.30
CA LYS A 72 -32.41 -6.98 16.71
C LYS A 72 -33.64 -7.62 17.36
N LYS A 73 -33.58 -8.93 17.70
CA LYS A 73 -34.67 -9.61 18.43
C LYS A 73 -34.84 -9.07 19.85
N GLU A 74 -33.76 -8.72 20.54
CA GLU A 74 -33.83 -8.07 21.87
C GLU A 74 -34.39 -6.64 21.82
N ARG A 75 -34.07 -5.86 20.78
CA ARG A 75 -34.65 -4.52 20.59
C ARG A 75 -36.16 -4.57 20.29
N LEU A 76 -36.64 -5.60 19.61
CA LEU A 76 -38.08 -5.82 19.41
C LEU A 76 -38.78 -6.21 20.71
N LYS A 77 -38.17 -7.02 21.58
CA LYS A 77 -38.70 -7.34 22.93
C LYS A 77 -38.76 -6.13 23.86
N LYS A 78 -37.76 -5.22 23.82
CA LYS A 78 -37.78 -3.97 24.60
C LYS A 78 -38.78 -2.94 24.09
N LYS A 79 -39.15 -2.98 22.80
CA LYS A 79 -40.14 -2.04 22.23
C LYS A 79 -41.59 -2.41 22.58
N THR A 80 -41.87 -3.66 22.94
CA THR A 80 -43.19 -4.10 23.43
C THR A 80 -43.46 -3.73 24.89
N SER A 81 -42.44 -3.39 25.69
CA SER A 81 -42.61 -3.03 27.12
C SER A 81 -42.61 -1.52 27.39
N VAL A 82 -42.46 -0.67 26.37
CA VAL A 82 -42.36 0.81 26.52
C VAL A 82 -43.67 1.52 26.16
N LEU A 83 -44.71 0.80 25.76
CA LEU A 83 -46.03 1.41 25.50
C LEU A 83 -46.84 1.72 26.77
N ASP A 84 -46.38 1.34 27.96
CA ASP A 84 -47.24 1.35 29.16
C ASP A 84 -46.87 2.35 30.26
N SER A 85 -45.89 3.24 30.07
CA SER A 85 -45.58 4.24 31.10
C SER A 85 -44.81 5.45 30.54
N GLN A 86 -45.52 6.50 30.13
CA GLN A 86 -44.93 7.84 30.20
C GLN A 86 -46.01 8.91 30.42
N ALA A 87 -46.15 9.31 31.68
CA ALA A 87 -46.62 10.64 32.07
C ALA A 87 -45.54 11.30 32.94
N LYS A 88 -45.13 12.50 32.51
CA LYS A 88 -44.69 13.65 33.32
C LYS A 88 -43.35 13.55 34.08
N ILE A 89 -42.37 14.38 33.69
CA ILE A 89 -41.96 15.63 34.39
C ILE A 89 -40.65 16.19 33.80
N GLU A 90 -40.61 17.51 33.78
CA GLU A 90 -39.66 18.48 33.24
C GLU A 90 -38.36 18.72 34.05
N GLN A 91 -37.35 19.20 33.33
CA GLN A 91 -36.45 20.34 33.59
C GLN A 91 -35.17 20.29 34.48
N LEU A 92 -34.12 20.88 33.85
CA LEU A 92 -33.07 21.80 34.31
C LEU A 92 -31.77 21.34 35.04
N GLU A 93 -30.66 21.55 34.28
CA GLU A 93 -29.42 22.30 34.57
C GLU A 93 -28.21 21.79 35.42
N HIS A 94 -27.06 21.91 34.73
CA HIS A 94 -25.68 22.30 35.10
C HIS A 94 -24.69 21.39 35.89
N THR A 95 -23.55 21.21 35.21
CA THR A 95 -22.17 20.73 35.57
C THR A 95 -21.53 21.43 36.80
N PRO A 96 -20.44 20.91 37.46
CA PRO A 96 -19.14 20.61 36.81
C PRO A 96 -18.18 19.54 37.43
N ALA A 97 -17.16 19.22 36.61
CA ALA A 97 -15.74 18.91 36.94
C ALA A 97 -15.29 17.54 37.54
N ASN A 98 -14.49 16.85 36.72
CA ASN A 98 -13.14 16.31 37.00
C ASN A 98 -12.88 14.78 37.05
N ASN A 99 -12.00 14.39 36.12
CA ASN A 99 -10.91 13.40 36.21
C ASN A 99 -11.25 11.90 36.09
N ALA A 100 -11.02 11.33 34.90
CA ALA A 100 -9.97 10.31 34.66
C ALA A 100 -10.11 9.72 33.25
N THR A 101 -8.97 9.66 32.56
CA THR A 101 -8.66 8.84 31.39
C THR A 101 -9.63 8.93 30.21
N VAL A 102 -9.38 9.89 29.31
CA VAL A 102 -9.99 9.89 27.98
C VAL A 102 -9.46 8.66 27.21
N PRO A 103 -10.29 7.67 26.85
CA PRO A 103 -9.89 6.67 25.88
C PRO A 103 -9.68 7.40 24.54
N LEU A 104 -8.63 7.01 23.82
CA LEU A 104 -8.20 7.50 22.50
C LEU A 104 -9.23 7.23 21.37
N SER A 105 -10.51 7.36 21.66
CA SER A 105 -11.65 7.15 20.75
C SER A 105 -12.35 8.46 20.38
N LYS A 106 -11.97 9.60 20.95
CA LYS A 106 -12.62 10.90 20.68
C LYS A 106 -11.96 11.77 19.60
N SER A 107 -10.70 11.55 19.21
CA SER A 107 -10.04 12.47 18.24
C SER A 107 -10.31 12.15 16.78
N ILE A 108 -10.99 11.03 16.49
CA ILE A 108 -11.38 10.68 15.14
C ILE A 108 -12.87 10.32 15.16
N GLN A 109 -13.70 11.34 15.34
CA GLN A 109 -15.07 11.22 14.85
C GLN A 109 -14.98 10.98 13.34
N PRO A 110 -15.88 10.18 12.74
CA PRO A 110 -15.97 10.05 11.29
C PRO A 110 -16.36 11.42 10.75
N ARG A 111 -15.38 12.29 10.52
CA ARG A 111 -15.56 13.48 9.73
C ARG A 111 -15.96 12.95 8.37
N ILE A 112 -17.12 13.38 7.89
CA ILE A 112 -17.46 13.23 6.48
C ILE A 112 -16.43 14.07 5.73
N TYR A 113 -15.38 13.44 5.24
CA TYR A 113 -14.40 14.10 4.38
C TYR A 113 -15.14 14.51 3.11
N ARG A 114 -15.23 15.82 2.89
CA ARG A 114 -16.08 16.39 1.83
C ARG A 114 -15.47 16.22 0.44
N ASN A 115 -14.17 15.99 0.34
CA ASN A 115 -13.46 15.83 -0.92
C ASN A 115 -12.21 14.94 -0.71
N GLY A 116 -11.67 14.41 -1.82
CA GLY A 116 -10.50 13.52 -1.78
C GLY A 116 -9.22 14.19 -1.28
N ARG A 117 -9.09 15.52 -1.44
CA ARG A 117 -7.92 16.27 -0.95
C ARG A 117 -7.85 16.27 0.58
N ASP A 118 -8.96 16.53 1.26
CA ASP A 118 -9.03 16.54 2.72
C ASP A 118 -8.68 15.15 3.29
N LEU A 119 -9.11 14.09 2.61
CA LEU A 119 -8.79 12.71 2.97
C LEU A 119 -7.29 12.40 2.79
N GLN A 120 -6.69 12.86 1.70
CA GLN A 120 -5.26 12.69 1.46
C GLN A 120 -4.41 13.42 2.51
N LEU A 121 -4.76 14.67 2.83
CA LEU A 121 -4.06 15.47 3.86
C LEU A 121 -4.10 14.79 5.23
N PHE A 122 -5.27 14.34 5.65
CA PHE A 122 -5.44 13.60 6.89
C PHE A 122 -4.54 12.35 6.95
N LEU A 123 -4.44 11.61 5.85
CA LEU A 123 -3.57 10.44 5.80
C LEU A 123 -2.09 10.80 5.84
N ASN A 124 -1.68 11.88 5.16
CA ASN A 124 -0.30 12.35 5.22
C ASN A 124 0.12 12.72 6.65
N GLU A 125 -0.77 13.37 7.42
CA GLU A 125 -0.54 13.73 8.83
C GLU A 125 -0.40 12.51 9.75
N HIS A 126 -1.04 11.40 9.39
CA HIS A 126 -1.16 10.23 10.26
C HIS A 126 -0.44 8.97 9.77
N LEU A 127 0.20 9.00 8.59
CA LEU A 127 0.82 7.83 7.96
C LEU A 127 1.83 7.10 8.86
N LYS A 128 2.55 7.81 9.74
CA LYS A 128 3.51 7.24 10.70
C LYS A 128 2.85 6.39 11.82
N ARG A 129 1.52 6.43 11.96
CA ARG A 129 0.75 5.70 12.98
C ARG A 129 0.10 4.46 12.34
N HIS A 130 0.95 3.51 11.98
CA HIS A 130 0.70 2.48 10.97
C HIS A 130 -0.45 1.49 11.20
N ASP A 131 -0.86 1.21 12.45
CA ASP A 131 -1.71 0.02 12.70
C ASP A 131 -3.22 0.29 12.74
N LEU A 132 -3.66 1.55 12.75
CA LEU A 132 -5.07 1.92 12.96
C LEU A 132 -5.75 2.52 11.71
N LEU A 133 -4.99 2.84 10.67
CA LEU A 133 -5.51 3.57 9.52
C LEU A 133 -6.38 2.71 8.58
N GLY A 134 -6.05 1.44 8.36
CA GLY A 134 -6.77 0.61 7.39
C GLY A 134 -8.25 0.44 7.73
N THR A 135 -8.57 0.05 8.97
CA THR A 135 -9.95 -0.13 9.46
C THR A 135 -10.74 1.18 9.44
N GLU A 136 -10.07 2.29 9.73
CA GLU A 136 -10.69 3.62 9.74
C GLU A 136 -10.98 4.14 8.33
N ILE A 137 -10.01 4.01 7.41
CA ILE A 137 -10.19 4.34 5.99
C ILE A 137 -11.31 3.49 5.41
N SER A 138 -11.30 2.18 5.67
CA SER A 138 -12.40 1.29 5.26
C SER A 138 -13.76 1.79 5.75
N ALA A 139 -13.87 2.25 7.01
CA ALA A 139 -15.10 2.81 7.55
C ALA A 139 -15.49 4.14 6.87
N ILE A 140 -14.53 5.02 6.59
CA ILE A 140 -14.75 6.28 5.85
C ILE A 140 -15.27 5.98 4.43
N LEU A 141 -14.63 5.04 3.73
CA LEU A 141 -15.03 4.64 2.39
C LEU A 141 -16.43 4.02 2.39
N GLN A 142 -16.75 3.16 3.35
CA GLN A 142 -18.10 2.58 3.47
C GLN A 142 -19.18 3.62 3.79
N ALA A 143 -18.83 4.71 4.48
CA ALA A 143 -19.75 5.81 4.78
C ALA A 143 -19.90 6.82 3.62
N SER A 144 -19.03 6.76 2.62
CA SER A 144 -19.06 7.65 1.45
C SER A 144 -20.15 7.24 0.46
N SER A 145 -20.82 8.23 -0.12
CA SER A 145 -21.80 8.00 -1.20
C SER A 145 -21.17 7.57 -2.52
N ASP A 146 -19.93 8.00 -2.78
CA ASP A 146 -19.14 7.57 -3.93
C ASP A 146 -17.68 7.36 -3.50
N PRO A 147 -17.36 6.17 -2.95
CA PRO A 147 -16.03 5.89 -2.43
C PRO A 147 -14.97 5.85 -3.53
N ALA A 148 -15.34 5.41 -4.73
CA ALA A 148 -14.45 5.38 -5.88
C ALA A 148 -14.09 6.80 -6.33
N LYS A 149 -15.07 7.70 -6.46
CA LYS A 149 -14.80 9.10 -6.80
C LYS A 149 -13.97 9.80 -5.72
N LEU A 150 -14.29 9.56 -4.45
CA LEU A 150 -13.56 10.15 -3.32
C LEU A 150 -12.06 9.78 -3.36
N VAL A 151 -11.75 8.50 -3.58
CA VAL A 151 -10.37 8.03 -3.69
C VAL A 151 -9.72 8.55 -4.97
N LEU A 152 -10.41 8.57 -6.10
CA LEU A 152 -9.87 9.11 -7.35
C LEU A 152 -9.49 10.59 -7.21
N ASP A 153 -10.32 11.38 -6.54
CA ASP A 153 -10.03 12.80 -6.28
C ASP A 153 -8.82 12.98 -5.34
N ALA A 154 -8.59 12.03 -4.44
CA ALA A 154 -7.42 12.02 -3.57
C ALA A 154 -6.12 11.72 -4.33
N MET A 155 -6.19 11.14 -5.54
CA MET A 155 -5.01 10.80 -6.33
C MET A 155 -4.30 12.02 -6.94
N GLN A 156 -4.90 13.21 -6.90
CA GLN A 156 -4.34 14.43 -7.49
C GLN A 156 -2.93 14.77 -6.94
N GLY A 157 -2.66 14.49 -5.66
CA GLY A 157 -1.34 14.75 -5.07
C GLY A 157 -0.23 13.78 -5.50
N PHE A 158 -0.55 12.68 -6.20
CA PHE A 158 0.43 11.63 -6.52
C PHE A 158 1.51 12.10 -7.51
N TYR A 159 1.14 12.98 -8.45
CA TYR A 159 2.04 13.73 -9.31
C TYR A 159 1.72 15.23 -9.18
N PRO A 160 2.50 15.99 -8.39
CA PRO A 160 2.31 17.43 -8.25
C PRO A 160 2.36 18.09 -9.64
N SER A 161 1.42 18.98 -9.93
CA SER A 161 1.44 19.74 -11.17
C SER A 161 2.25 21.02 -10.97
N ASN A 162 3.20 21.30 -11.87
CA ASN A 162 4.06 22.49 -11.85
C ASN A 162 3.28 23.82 -11.96
N SER A 163 1.97 23.77 -12.24
CA SER A 163 1.10 24.95 -12.39
C SER A 163 0.41 25.38 -11.09
N VAL A 164 0.50 24.59 -10.01
CA VAL A 164 -0.17 24.92 -8.73
C VAL A 164 0.83 25.33 -7.66
N VAL A 165 1.76 26.19 -8.06
CA VAL A 165 2.81 26.76 -7.21
C VAL A 165 2.25 27.73 -6.16
N GLU A 166 0.97 28.12 -6.24
CA GLU A 166 0.40 29.13 -5.31
C GLU A 166 -0.64 28.60 -4.31
N ASN A 167 -0.96 27.29 -4.28
CA ASN A 167 -1.98 26.81 -3.30
C ASN A 167 -1.84 25.34 -2.84
N TRP A 168 -0.74 24.66 -3.18
CA TRP A 168 -0.38 23.32 -2.65
C TRP A 168 0.96 23.38 -1.91
N GLU A 169 1.09 24.31 -0.95
CA GLU A 169 2.11 24.17 0.10
C GLU A 169 1.74 22.97 0.98
N CYS A 170 1.95 21.77 0.44
CA CYS A 170 1.86 20.53 1.18
C CYS A 170 3.29 20.24 1.65
N ASP A 171 3.62 20.58 2.90
CA ASP A 171 4.94 20.38 3.53
C ASP A 171 5.37 18.90 3.64
N PHE A 172 4.63 17.98 3.03
CA PHE A 172 4.90 16.56 3.07
C PHE A 172 5.81 16.13 1.93
N ASP A 173 6.78 15.29 2.26
CA ASP A 173 7.59 14.58 1.26
C ASP A 173 6.67 13.83 0.28
N LEU A 174 6.99 13.90 -1.02
CA LEU A 174 6.30 13.19 -2.09
C LEU A 174 6.20 11.69 -1.80
N SER A 175 7.19 11.12 -1.10
CA SER A 175 7.16 9.73 -0.66
C SER A 175 6.04 9.42 0.35
N VAL A 176 5.67 10.38 1.21
CA VAL A 176 4.53 10.28 2.13
C VAL A 176 3.22 10.35 1.36
N ILE A 177 3.11 11.33 0.47
CA ILE A 177 1.92 11.54 -0.36
C ILE A 177 1.61 10.29 -1.20
N ARG A 178 2.62 9.71 -1.85
CA ARG A 178 2.47 8.50 -2.66
C ARG A 178 2.05 7.29 -1.83
N ARG A 179 2.62 7.11 -0.64
CA ARG A 179 2.23 6.03 0.28
C ARG A 179 0.78 6.18 0.76
N SER A 180 0.33 7.39 1.07
CA SER A 180 -1.08 7.66 1.42
C SER A 180 -2.02 7.31 0.27
N CYS A 181 -1.66 7.65 -0.98
CA CYS A 181 -2.45 7.28 -2.15
C CYS A 181 -2.52 5.77 -2.36
N ILE A 182 -1.39 5.07 -2.22
CA ILE A 182 -1.31 3.61 -2.32
C ILE A 182 -2.23 2.97 -1.28
N LEU A 183 -2.19 3.44 -0.03
CA LEU A 183 -3.07 2.95 1.04
C LEU A 183 -4.56 3.15 0.68
N LEU A 184 -4.94 4.32 0.16
CA LEU A 184 -6.30 4.58 -0.29
C LEU A 184 -6.75 3.62 -1.40
N LEU A 185 -5.89 3.36 -2.38
CA LEU A 185 -6.19 2.42 -3.47
C LEU A 185 -6.33 0.99 -2.94
N GLN A 186 -5.47 0.56 -2.02
CA GLN A 186 -5.54 -0.75 -1.36
C GLN A 186 -6.85 -0.91 -0.56
N GLU A 187 -7.23 0.10 0.22
CA GLU A 187 -8.47 0.07 0.99
C GLU A 187 -9.70 0.12 0.09
N LEU A 188 -9.68 0.91 -0.99
CA LEU A 188 -10.77 0.90 -1.98
C LEU A 188 -10.93 -0.48 -2.62
N LYS A 189 -9.82 -1.11 -3.00
CA LYS A 189 -9.82 -2.47 -3.56
C LYS A 189 -10.35 -3.50 -2.55
N ARG A 190 -10.04 -3.33 -1.26
CA ARG A 190 -10.57 -4.18 -0.18
C ARG A 190 -12.08 -4.00 0.02
N VAL A 191 -12.56 -2.75 0.06
CA VAL A 191 -13.99 -2.43 0.20
C VAL A 191 -14.77 -2.86 -1.05
N SER A 192 -14.13 -2.82 -2.22
CA SER A 192 -14.67 -3.25 -3.51
C SER A 192 -16.07 -2.69 -3.81
N PRO A 193 -16.26 -1.35 -3.79
CA PRO A 193 -17.54 -0.74 -4.11
C PRO A 193 -17.85 -0.88 -5.61
N GLN A 194 -19.13 -0.71 -5.96
CA GLN A 194 -19.52 -0.59 -7.38
C GLN A 194 -18.99 0.72 -7.95
N ILE A 195 -18.20 0.63 -9.02
CA ILE A 195 -17.57 1.79 -9.65
C ILE A 195 -18.45 2.29 -10.81
N ASN A 196 -18.87 3.56 -10.73
CA ASN A 196 -19.62 4.21 -11.79
C ASN A 196 -18.77 4.30 -13.08
N PRO A 197 -19.33 4.00 -14.28
CA PRO A 197 -18.64 4.16 -15.56
C PRO A 197 -18.00 5.54 -15.79
N GLN A 198 -18.62 6.62 -15.31
CA GLN A 198 -18.05 7.96 -15.39
C GLN A 198 -16.73 8.05 -14.61
N VAL A 199 -16.72 7.57 -13.37
CA VAL A 199 -15.54 7.56 -12.49
C VAL A 199 -14.45 6.66 -13.10
N ARG A 200 -14.82 5.51 -13.65
CA ARG A 200 -13.88 4.63 -14.39
C ARG A 200 -13.27 5.34 -15.59
N GLY A 201 -14.05 6.14 -16.33
CA GLY A 201 -13.56 6.95 -17.44
C GLY A 201 -12.56 8.02 -17.00
N GLU A 202 -12.81 8.67 -15.87
CA GLU A 202 -11.87 9.61 -15.25
C GLU A 202 -10.59 8.92 -14.77
N ALA A 203 -10.71 7.74 -14.13
CA ALA A 203 -9.58 6.92 -13.72
C ALA A 203 -8.71 6.48 -14.91
N LYS A 204 -9.34 6.16 -16.05
CA LYS A 204 -8.62 5.83 -17.28
C LYS A 204 -7.80 7.01 -17.81
N LYS A 205 -8.35 8.24 -17.76
CA LYS A 205 -7.59 9.45 -18.14
C LYS A 205 -6.40 9.65 -17.20
N LEU A 206 -6.64 9.58 -15.89
CA LEU A 206 -5.59 9.71 -14.89
C LEU A 206 -4.49 8.66 -15.07
N ALA A 207 -4.85 7.41 -15.37
CA ALA A 207 -3.90 6.34 -15.65
C ALA A 207 -3.06 6.63 -16.90
N GLY A 208 -3.64 7.24 -17.94
CA GLY A 208 -2.88 7.76 -19.09
C GLY A 208 -1.85 8.80 -18.66
N ASP A 209 -2.28 9.82 -17.91
CA ASP A 209 -1.40 10.88 -17.42
C ASP A 209 -0.28 10.34 -16.52
N TRP A 210 -0.58 9.33 -15.70
CA TRP A 210 0.41 8.67 -14.84
C TRP A 210 1.40 7.87 -15.66
N LYS A 211 0.95 7.15 -16.68
CA LYS A 211 1.81 6.38 -17.59
C LYS A 211 2.83 7.30 -18.27
N ASP A 212 2.41 8.46 -18.75
CA ASP A 212 3.29 9.40 -19.45
C ASP A 212 4.35 10.04 -18.54
N LYS A 213 4.07 10.11 -17.23
CA LYS A 213 4.97 10.69 -16.22
C LYS A 213 5.86 9.66 -15.53
N MET A 214 5.41 8.40 -15.47
CA MET A 214 6.05 7.34 -14.71
C MET A 214 7.41 6.98 -15.28
N ILE A 215 8.42 6.93 -14.42
CA ILE A 215 9.75 6.45 -14.77
C ILE A 215 9.90 5.01 -14.27
N VAL A 216 10.07 4.06 -15.20
CA VAL A 216 10.11 2.62 -14.90
C VAL A 216 11.53 2.20 -14.46
N VAL A 217 11.86 2.49 -13.20
CA VAL A 217 13.10 2.07 -12.53
C VAL A 217 12.81 1.66 -11.08
N VAL A 218 13.68 0.84 -10.47
CA VAL A 218 13.46 0.23 -9.14
C VAL A 218 13.36 1.29 -8.04
N GLU A 219 14.10 2.38 -8.16
CA GLU A 219 14.09 3.50 -7.22
C GLU A 219 12.72 4.20 -7.17
N ASN A 220 11.96 4.15 -8.27
CA ASN A 220 10.64 4.74 -8.41
C ASN A 220 9.50 3.72 -8.24
N TRP A 221 9.74 2.63 -7.50
CA TRP A 221 8.76 1.57 -7.25
C TRP A 221 7.41 2.08 -6.72
N LEU A 222 7.37 3.19 -5.96
CA LEU A 222 6.12 3.80 -5.48
C LEU A 222 5.24 4.28 -6.64
N GLU A 223 5.84 4.84 -7.70
CA GLU A 223 5.12 5.26 -8.92
C GLU A 223 4.53 4.05 -9.64
N VAL A 224 5.36 3.02 -9.82
CA VAL A 224 4.98 1.78 -10.49
C VAL A 224 3.88 1.03 -9.72
N LEU A 225 4.04 0.89 -8.40
CA LEU A 225 3.05 0.26 -7.54
C LEU A 225 1.73 1.04 -7.52
N GLY A 226 1.81 2.37 -7.39
CA GLY A 226 0.63 3.23 -7.43
C GLY A 226 -0.12 3.08 -8.74
N PHE A 227 0.58 3.09 -9.87
CA PHE A 227 0.00 2.88 -11.20
C PHE A 227 -0.68 1.52 -11.33
N LEU A 228 -0.01 0.42 -10.96
CA LEU A 228 -0.59 -0.93 -11.00
C LEU A 228 -1.83 -1.05 -10.08
N LEU A 229 -1.80 -0.42 -8.90
CA LEU A 229 -2.94 -0.38 -7.99
C LEU A 229 -4.10 0.42 -8.60
N LEU A 230 -3.83 1.57 -9.24
CA LEU A 230 -4.87 2.34 -9.94
C LEU A 230 -5.54 1.48 -11.01
N LEU A 231 -4.76 0.77 -11.84
CA LEU A 231 -5.31 -0.07 -12.89
C LEU A 231 -6.18 -1.20 -12.33
N THR A 232 -5.68 -1.90 -11.32
CA THR A 232 -6.41 -3.05 -10.75
C THR A 232 -7.61 -2.64 -9.91
N THR A 233 -7.60 -1.45 -9.31
CA THR A 233 -8.71 -0.96 -8.47
C THR A 233 -9.88 -0.48 -9.30
N TYR A 234 -9.64 0.08 -10.50
CA TYR A 234 -10.69 0.61 -11.39
C TYR A 234 -11.02 -0.31 -12.58
N ASP A 235 -10.56 -1.56 -12.55
CA ASP A 235 -10.74 -2.58 -13.60
C ASP A 235 -10.25 -2.14 -14.99
N LEU A 236 -9.06 -1.54 -15.04
CA LEU A 236 -8.46 -1.00 -16.27
C LEU A 236 -7.39 -1.91 -16.88
N THR A 237 -7.00 -2.99 -16.21
CA THR A 237 -5.89 -3.88 -16.64
C THR A 237 -6.04 -4.41 -18.05
N SER A 238 -7.27 -4.71 -18.49
CA SER A 238 -7.56 -5.21 -19.85
C SER A 238 -7.29 -4.20 -20.96
N THR A 239 -7.04 -2.93 -20.63
CA THR A 239 -6.74 -1.87 -21.61
C THR A 239 -5.24 -1.69 -21.86
N TYR A 240 -4.39 -2.48 -21.20
CA TYR A 240 -2.93 -2.41 -21.26
C TYR A 240 -2.34 -3.72 -21.78
N ASP A 241 -1.14 -3.64 -22.34
CA ASP A 241 -0.40 -4.82 -22.81
C ASP A 241 0.05 -5.68 -21.62
N GLU A 242 -0.10 -7.00 -21.75
CA GLU A 242 0.23 -7.93 -20.68
C GLU A 242 1.74 -7.95 -20.38
N ASN A 243 2.59 -7.89 -21.40
CA ASN A 243 4.05 -7.91 -21.22
C ASN A 243 4.52 -6.62 -20.53
N GLU A 244 3.92 -5.49 -20.89
CA GLU A 244 4.13 -4.21 -20.20
C GLU A 244 3.76 -4.33 -18.71
N LEU A 245 2.57 -4.83 -18.37
CA LEU A 245 2.18 -5.03 -16.97
C LEU A 245 3.12 -5.99 -16.23
N GLN A 246 3.56 -7.08 -16.86
CA GLN A 246 4.53 -8.01 -16.27
C GLN A 246 5.88 -7.33 -15.99
N SER A 247 6.38 -6.51 -16.91
CA SER A 247 7.62 -5.75 -16.70
C SER A 247 7.53 -4.80 -15.50
N LEU A 248 6.37 -4.15 -15.31
CA LEU A 248 6.12 -3.26 -14.17
C LEU A 248 6.06 -4.05 -12.85
N LEU A 249 5.46 -5.24 -12.87
CA LEU A 249 5.43 -6.13 -11.71
C LEU A 249 6.85 -6.55 -11.29
N VAL A 250 7.73 -6.86 -12.25
CA VAL A 250 9.14 -7.19 -11.96
C VAL A 250 9.84 -6.07 -11.19
N VAL A 251 9.62 -4.80 -11.56
CA VAL A 251 10.21 -3.64 -10.85
C VAL A 251 9.75 -3.60 -9.39
N VAL A 252 8.46 -3.80 -9.13
CA VAL A 252 7.91 -3.82 -7.77
C VAL A 252 8.44 -5.00 -6.96
N SER A 253 8.53 -6.19 -7.57
CA SER A 253 9.08 -7.39 -6.93
C SER A 253 10.55 -7.23 -6.57
N GLN A 254 11.36 -6.63 -7.45
CA GLN A 254 12.77 -6.36 -7.19
C GLN A 254 12.97 -5.43 -5.99
N HIS A 255 12.14 -4.39 -5.84
CA HIS A 255 12.18 -3.53 -4.66
C HIS A 255 11.81 -4.29 -3.36
N SER A 256 10.78 -5.14 -3.41
CA SER A 256 10.39 -5.97 -2.25
C SER A 256 11.54 -6.88 -1.81
N LEU A 257 12.13 -7.59 -2.77
CA LEU A 257 13.28 -8.47 -2.53
C LEU A 257 14.46 -7.69 -1.95
N ALA A 258 14.84 -6.55 -2.55
CA ALA A 258 15.92 -5.71 -2.04
C ALA A 258 15.68 -5.25 -0.60
N THR A 259 14.44 -4.89 -0.27
CA THR A 259 14.05 -4.49 1.09
C THR A 259 14.18 -5.65 2.09
N GLU A 260 13.71 -6.84 1.72
CA GLU A 260 13.83 -8.05 2.53
C GLU A 260 15.29 -8.44 2.77
N PHE A 261 16.14 -8.36 1.74
CA PHE A 261 17.58 -8.57 1.89
C PHE A 261 18.21 -7.55 2.82
N SER A 262 17.95 -6.25 2.65
CA SER A 262 18.50 -5.21 3.53
C SER A 262 18.11 -5.44 5.00
N GLN A 263 16.87 -5.87 5.26
CA GLN A 263 16.39 -6.21 6.60
C GLN A 263 17.08 -7.47 7.15
N ALA A 264 17.21 -8.52 6.34
CA ALA A 264 17.86 -9.78 6.72
C ALA A 264 19.36 -9.59 7.03
N PHE A 265 20.03 -8.68 6.32
CA PHE A 265 21.44 -8.33 6.56
C PHE A 265 21.64 -7.28 7.65
N GLY A 266 20.56 -6.77 8.28
CA GLY A 266 20.66 -5.74 9.32
C GLY A 266 21.17 -4.40 8.82
N ILE A 267 21.15 -4.17 7.51
CA ILE A 267 21.52 -2.90 6.88
C ILE A 267 20.28 -1.99 6.94
N SER A 268 19.95 -1.53 8.15
CA SER A 268 19.07 -0.39 8.31
C SER A 268 19.92 0.87 8.16
N ASP A 269 19.50 1.77 7.28
CA ASP A 269 20.19 3.01 6.96
C ASP A 269 20.32 3.88 8.22
N LYS A 270 21.44 3.70 8.94
CA LYS A 270 21.88 4.57 10.03
C LYS A 270 22.74 5.69 9.46
N ALA A 271 22.22 6.44 8.50
CA ALA A 271 22.83 7.67 8.03
C ALA A 271 22.02 8.88 8.51
N ASN A 272 22.21 9.25 9.80
CA ASN A 272 22.33 10.63 10.29
C ASN A 272 22.24 10.72 11.82
N GLU A 273 23.15 10.06 12.53
CA GLU A 273 23.57 10.52 13.86
C GLU A 273 25.10 10.38 13.98
N SER A 274 25.85 11.02 13.07
CA SER A 274 27.25 11.34 13.35
C SER A 274 27.32 12.70 14.04
N SER A 275 27.21 12.62 15.36
CA SER A 275 27.94 13.43 16.35
C SER A 275 28.59 14.73 15.86
N ILE A 276 27.94 15.87 16.15
CA ILE A 276 28.66 17.12 16.40
C ILE A 276 29.36 16.95 17.75
N ILE A 277 30.58 16.42 17.74
CA ILE A 277 31.48 16.50 18.89
C ILE A 277 31.97 17.94 18.98
N SER A 278 31.32 18.68 19.90
CA SER A 278 31.84 19.90 20.49
C SER A 278 33.28 19.69 20.96
N SER A 279 34.22 20.42 20.35
CA SER A 279 35.59 20.57 20.85
C SER A 279 35.63 21.75 21.83
N PRO A 280 36.06 21.59 23.10
CA PRO A 280 36.29 22.73 23.97
C PRO A 280 37.65 23.36 23.65
N VAL A 281 37.60 24.62 23.24
CA VAL A 281 38.77 25.51 23.14
C VAL A 281 39.44 25.60 24.50
N LYS A 282 40.72 25.20 24.57
CA LYS A 282 41.61 25.56 25.68
C LYS A 282 42.48 26.73 25.24
N ASN A 283 42.23 27.88 25.86
CA ASN A 283 43.08 29.06 25.87
C ASN A 283 44.46 28.73 26.43
N TRP A 284 45.52 29.14 25.73
CA TRP A 284 46.75 29.73 26.27
C TRP A 284 47.19 30.85 25.33
#